data_AF-A0A3B9MTA3-F1
#
_entry.id   AF-A0A3B9MTA3-F1
#
_cell.length_a   1.000
_cell.length_b   1.000
_cell.length_c   1.000
_cell.angle_alpha   90.00
_cell.angle_beta   90.00
_cell.angle_gamma   90.00
#
_symmetry.space_group_name_H-M   'P 1'
#
loop_
_entity.id
_entity.type
_entity.pdbx_description
1 polymer ?
#
loop_
_entity_poly.entity_id
_entity_poly.type
_entity_poly.pdbx_seq_one_letter_code
_entity_poly.pdbx_strand_id
1 'polypeptide(L)'
;MKQIKANLAAVVLLICEIIFGIMLISNPIGLTTIILRAVGFGMIAGGIVWIIRYFRTEKSAAAVSGMLFEGVIALLAGAFLFFKTGWIIAALSAVIVIYGIIILLIGILKLQWTIDLLRFKRERWFISGLSSLVAIVFGVIIILNPFNTQETIWRIAGIALVIQAVIDLVALFACPRVIPKEEKDAVIDGKAREAGEKVSDITALTTDLIGKICNDTDNALSVEEIASERGIESDIVQKVVRMYVNHPGVTPEEIMDKLGL
;
A
#
# COMPACT_ATOMS: atom_id res chain seq x y z
N MET A 1 11.66 6.08 -23.76
CA MET A 1 12.05 4.82 -23.06
C MET A 1 11.28 4.53 -21.76
N LYS A 2 10.87 5.52 -20.94
CA LYS A 2 10.12 5.28 -19.67
C LYS A 2 8.76 4.58 -19.87
N GLN A 3 8.00 4.92 -20.92
CA GLN A 3 6.65 4.36 -21.12
C GLN A 3 6.64 2.87 -21.53
N ILE A 4 7.64 2.40 -22.30
CA ILE A 4 7.76 0.99 -22.68
C ILE A 4 8.11 0.13 -21.44
N LYS A 5 8.98 0.63 -20.55
CA LYS A 5 9.34 -0.06 -19.30
C LYS A 5 8.15 -0.16 -18.33
N ALA A 6 7.32 0.88 -18.25
CA ALA A 6 6.13 0.90 -17.38
C ALA A 6 5.06 -0.11 -17.84
N ASN A 7 4.86 -0.26 -19.15
CA ASN A 7 3.93 -1.26 -19.69
C ASN A 7 4.49 -2.68 -19.56
N LEU A 8 5.80 -2.86 -19.72
CA LEU A 8 6.45 -4.15 -19.50
C LEU A 8 6.34 -4.61 -18.05
N ALA A 9 6.58 -3.72 -17.07
CA ALA A 9 6.43 -4.03 -15.66
C ALA A 9 4.99 -4.43 -15.30
N ALA A 10 3.99 -3.70 -15.85
CA ALA A 10 2.59 -4.04 -15.66
C ALA A 10 2.24 -5.42 -16.25
N VAL A 11 2.68 -5.72 -17.47
CA VAL A 11 2.46 -7.04 -18.09
C VAL A 11 3.12 -8.16 -17.29
N VAL A 12 4.35 -7.95 -16.79
CA VAL A 12 5.04 -8.94 -15.95
C VAL A 12 4.27 -9.19 -14.65
N LEU A 13 3.78 -8.13 -13.99
CA LEU A 13 2.96 -8.26 -12.78
C LEU A 13 1.66 -9.05 -13.05
N LEU A 14 0.96 -8.77 -14.15
CA LEU A 14 -0.25 -9.50 -14.53
C LEU A 14 0.02 -10.98 -14.81
N ILE A 15 1.14 -11.30 -15.48
CA ILE A 15 1.55 -12.69 -15.70
C ILE A 15 1.87 -13.38 -14.37
N CYS A 16 2.58 -12.70 -13.47
CA CYS A 16 2.86 -13.23 -12.13
C CYS A 16 1.57 -13.47 -11.35
N GLU A 17 0.59 -12.58 -11.45
CA GLU A 17 -0.71 -12.71 -10.81
C GLU A 17 -1.45 -13.95 -11.34
N ILE A 18 -1.54 -14.14 -12.66
CA ILE A 18 -2.14 -15.34 -13.26
C ILE A 18 -1.44 -16.62 -12.77
N ILE A 19 -0.11 -16.65 -12.77
CA ILE A 19 0.67 -17.81 -12.29
C ILE A 19 0.34 -18.09 -10.81
N PHE A 20 0.32 -17.05 -9.98
CA PHE A 20 0.02 -17.17 -8.57
C PHE A 20 -1.41 -17.68 -8.33
N GLY A 21 -2.38 -17.18 -9.10
CA GLY A 21 -3.77 -17.64 -9.07
C GLY A 21 -3.89 -19.11 -9.45
N ILE A 22 -3.22 -19.55 -10.53
CA ILE A 22 -3.20 -20.96 -10.94
C ILE A 22 -2.57 -21.85 -9.86
N MET A 23 -1.46 -21.41 -9.24
CA MET A 23 -0.83 -22.15 -8.14
C MET A 23 -1.78 -22.28 -6.94
N LEU A 24 -2.53 -21.23 -6.62
CA LEU A 24 -3.49 -21.21 -5.52
C LEU A 24 -4.70 -22.13 -5.78
N ILE A 25 -5.13 -22.25 -7.05
CA ILE A 25 -6.18 -23.20 -7.46
C ILE A 25 -5.70 -24.65 -7.40
N SER A 26 -4.47 -24.91 -7.87
CA SER A 26 -3.93 -26.27 -7.97
C SER A 26 -3.55 -26.85 -6.61
N ASN A 27 -2.80 -26.09 -5.80
CA ASN A 27 -2.35 -26.54 -4.49
C ASN A 27 -2.17 -25.36 -3.51
N PRO A 28 -3.26 -24.91 -2.85
CA PRO A 28 -3.22 -23.76 -1.95
C PRO A 28 -2.34 -24.01 -0.71
N ILE A 29 -2.29 -25.26 -0.23
CA ILE A 29 -1.46 -25.64 0.92
C ILE A 29 0.03 -25.60 0.55
N GLY A 30 0.37 -26.12 -0.63
CA GLY A 30 1.73 -26.06 -1.16
C GLY A 30 2.22 -24.63 -1.31
N LEU A 31 1.40 -23.76 -1.90
CA LEU A 31 1.72 -22.33 -2.05
C LEU A 31 1.89 -21.63 -0.70
N THR A 32 0.98 -21.86 0.24
CA THR A 32 1.08 -21.33 1.63
C THR A 32 2.38 -21.80 2.30
N THR A 33 2.76 -23.07 2.10
CA THR A 33 4.00 -23.64 2.65
C THR A 33 5.24 -22.97 2.06
N ILE A 34 5.26 -22.75 0.73
CA ILE A 34 6.37 -22.07 0.05
C ILE A 34 6.50 -20.64 0.56
N ILE A 35 5.39 -19.90 0.66
CA ILE A 35 5.37 -18.52 1.17
C ILE A 35 5.90 -18.48 2.60
N LEU A 36 5.39 -19.34 3.50
CA LEU A 36 5.84 -19.39 4.89
C LEU A 36 7.34 -19.71 5.01
N ARG A 37 7.87 -20.61 4.18
CA ARG A 37 9.29 -20.92 4.15
C ARG A 37 10.12 -19.76 3.59
N ALA A 38 9.67 -19.11 2.54
CA ALA A 38 10.35 -17.95 1.95
C ALA A 38 10.42 -16.78 2.95
N VAL A 39 9.30 -16.49 3.62
CA VAL A 39 9.23 -15.49 4.69
C VAL A 39 10.14 -15.89 5.86
N GLY A 40 10.09 -17.15 6.32
CA GLY A 40 10.96 -17.64 7.38
C GLY A 40 12.45 -17.51 7.04
N PHE A 41 12.84 -17.84 5.81
CA PHE A 41 14.21 -17.65 5.32
C PHE A 41 14.61 -16.16 5.31
N GLY A 42 13.74 -15.29 4.80
CA GLY A 42 13.96 -13.84 4.81
C GLY A 42 14.14 -13.27 6.22
N MET A 43 13.33 -13.73 7.18
CA MET A 43 13.46 -13.34 8.59
C MET A 43 14.77 -13.82 9.22
N ILE A 44 15.22 -15.04 8.90
CA ILE A 44 16.53 -15.54 9.37
C ILE A 44 17.65 -14.66 8.81
N ALA A 45 17.64 -14.39 7.50
CA ALA A 45 18.65 -13.54 6.87
C ALA A 45 18.65 -12.11 7.45
N GLY A 46 17.46 -11.52 7.63
CA GLY A 46 17.29 -10.22 8.27
C GLY A 46 17.79 -10.21 9.72
N GLY A 47 17.44 -11.22 10.51
CA GLY A 47 17.91 -11.38 11.89
C GLY A 47 19.43 -11.45 11.98
N ILE A 48 20.08 -12.18 11.06
CA ILE A 48 21.56 -12.22 10.98
C ILE A 48 22.13 -10.84 10.70
N VAL A 49 21.57 -10.08 9.75
CA VAL A 49 22.04 -8.72 9.43
C VAL A 49 21.91 -7.79 10.64
N TRP A 50 20.82 -7.89 11.38
CA TRP A 50 20.58 -7.11 12.60
C TRP A 50 21.58 -7.45 13.71
N ILE A 51 21.87 -8.74 13.90
CA ILE A 51 22.89 -9.20 14.85
C ILE A 51 24.28 -8.68 14.44
N ILE A 52 24.65 -8.76 13.16
CA ILE A 52 25.94 -8.23 12.66
C ILE A 52 26.02 -6.71 12.86
N ARG A 53 24.94 -5.97 12.61
CA ARG A 53 24.88 -4.52 12.83
C ARG A 53 25.04 -4.15 14.29
N TYR A 54 24.46 -4.92 15.20
CA TYR A 54 24.63 -4.73 16.63
C TYR A 54 26.11 -4.80 17.04
N PHE A 55 26.85 -5.81 16.58
CA PHE A 55 28.28 -5.96 16.90
C PHE A 55 29.18 -4.88 16.26
N ARG A 56 28.73 -4.23 15.18
CA ARG A 56 29.45 -3.15 14.50
C ARG A 56 29.14 -1.76 15.07
N THR A 57 28.12 -1.63 15.91
CA THR A 57 27.68 -0.35 16.47
C THR A 57 28.41 -0.07 17.79
N GLU A 58 28.73 1.19 18.07
CA GLU A 58 29.39 1.59 19.32
C GLU A 58 28.60 1.15 20.55
N LYS A 59 29.32 0.77 21.62
CA LYS A 59 28.75 0.10 22.82
C LYS A 59 27.61 0.89 23.49
N SER A 60 27.65 2.23 23.47
CA SER A 60 26.62 3.08 24.08
C SER A 60 25.33 3.12 23.26
N ALA A 61 25.43 3.20 21.92
CA ALA A 61 24.29 3.17 21.01
C ALA A 61 23.69 1.76 20.88
N ALA A 62 24.54 0.73 20.88
CA ALA A 62 24.11 -0.67 20.79
C ALA A 62 23.24 -1.08 21.98
N ALA A 63 23.61 -0.69 23.21
CA ALA A 63 22.88 -1.05 24.43
C ALA A 63 21.47 -0.44 24.52
N VAL A 64 21.25 0.74 23.93
CA VAL A 64 19.94 1.43 23.93
C VAL A 64 19.06 0.96 22.77
N SER A 65 19.66 0.52 21.67
CA SER A 65 18.96 0.26 20.41
C SER A 65 18.12 -1.02 20.33
N GLY A 66 18.22 -1.95 21.30
CA GLY A 66 17.46 -3.20 21.28
C GLY A 66 17.75 -4.15 20.09
N MET A 67 18.69 -3.79 19.19
CA MET A 67 18.90 -4.47 17.90
C MET A 67 19.26 -5.95 18.05
N LEU A 68 19.96 -6.34 19.12
CA LEU A 68 20.28 -7.75 19.39
C LEU A 68 19.01 -8.54 19.74
N PHE A 69 18.14 -7.99 20.58
CA PHE A 69 16.92 -8.65 21.01
C PHE A 69 15.96 -8.85 19.82
N GLU A 70 15.77 -7.80 19.02
CA GLU A 70 14.95 -7.88 17.80
C GLU A 70 15.54 -8.85 16.77
N GLY A 71 16.86 -8.84 16.58
CA GLY A 71 17.55 -9.78 15.68
C GLY A 71 17.41 -11.23 16.12
N VAL A 72 17.55 -11.52 17.42
CA VAL A 72 17.38 -12.87 17.98
C VAL A 72 15.93 -13.34 17.89
N ILE A 73 14.95 -12.48 18.20
CA ILE A 73 13.53 -12.81 18.04
C ILE A 73 13.21 -13.09 16.57
N ALA A 74 13.69 -12.25 15.65
CA ALA A 74 13.47 -12.45 14.22
C ALA A 74 14.06 -13.78 13.73
N LEU A 75 15.23 -14.17 14.26
CA LEU A 75 15.89 -15.42 13.92
C LEU A 75 15.14 -16.65 14.49
N LEU A 76 14.69 -16.56 15.74
CA LEU A 76 13.86 -17.61 16.37
C LEU A 76 12.50 -17.76 15.67
N ALA A 77 11.83 -16.64 15.38
CA ALA A 77 10.57 -16.63 14.66
C ALA A 77 10.75 -17.17 13.23
N GLY A 78 11.77 -16.72 12.50
CA GLY A 78 12.08 -17.21 11.16
C GLY A 78 12.39 -18.71 11.13
N ALA A 79 13.17 -19.21 12.09
CA ALA A 79 13.43 -20.64 12.25
C ALA A 79 12.14 -21.42 12.55
N PHE A 80 11.28 -20.90 13.41
CA PHE A 80 9.98 -21.51 13.70
C PHE A 80 9.10 -21.58 12.44
N LEU A 81 9.01 -20.50 11.65
CA LEU A 81 8.27 -20.48 10.38
C LEU A 81 8.80 -21.50 9.37
N PHE A 82 10.12 -21.64 9.28
CA PHE A 82 10.78 -22.52 8.32
C PHE A 82 10.64 -24.01 8.68
N PHE A 83 10.88 -24.38 9.95
CA PHE A 83 10.88 -25.78 10.39
C PHE A 83 9.49 -26.29 10.81
N LYS A 84 8.62 -25.42 11.33
CA LYS A 84 7.30 -25.79 11.87
C LYS A 84 6.14 -25.28 11.01
N THR A 85 6.35 -25.18 9.70
CA THR A 85 5.30 -24.74 8.75
C THR A 85 4.01 -25.56 8.88
N GLY A 86 4.10 -26.88 9.11
CA GLY A 86 2.93 -27.73 9.30
C GLY A 86 2.11 -27.39 10.56
N TRP A 87 2.77 -27.01 11.66
CA TRP A 87 2.09 -26.54 12.87
C TRP A 87 1.36 -25.22 12.64
N ILE A 88 1.95 -24.30 11.87
CA ILE A 88 1.34 -23.02 11.52
C ILE A 88 0.09 -23.25 10.66
N ILE A 89 0.18 -24.13 9.65
CA ILE A 89 -0.96 -24.46 8.79
C ILE A 89 -2.10 -25.06 9.63
N ALA A 90 -1.79 -25.96 10.56
CA ALA A 90 -2.79 -26.50 11.49
C ALA A 90 -3.39 -25.42 12.40
N ALA A 91 -2.58 -24.47 12.87
CA ALA A 91 -3.05 -23.35 13.67
C ALA A 91 -4.00 -22.44 12.88
N LEU A 92 -3.72 -22.18 11.60
CA LEU A 92 -4.64 -21.45 10.71
C LEU A 92 -5.99 -22.17 10.58
N SER A 93 -5.98 -23.50 10.44
CA SER A 93 -7.20 -24.30 10.39
C SER A 93 -7.97 -24.24 11.73
N ALA A 94 -7.29 -24.18 12.87
CA ALA A 94 -7.94 -24.04 14.17
C ALA A 94 -8.69 -22.70 14.30
N VAL A 95 -8.13 -21.61 13.77
CA VAL A 95 -8.83 -20.31 13.73
C VAL A 95 -10.10 -20.38 12.86
N ILE A 96 -10.05 -21.12 11.75
CA ILE A 96 -11.23 -21.34 10.89
C ILE A 96 -12.35 -22.09 11.62
N VAL A 97 -12.01 -23.06 12.48
CA VAL A 97 -13.01 -23.75 13.31
C VAL A 97 -13.70 -22.77 14.26
N ILE A 98 -12.94 -21.90 14.92
CA ILE A 98 -13.50 -20.86 15.82
C ILE A 98 -14.45 -19.95 15.04
N TYR A 99 -14.05 -19.55 13.83
CA TYR A 99 -14.90 -18.76 12.94
C TYR A 99 -16.19 -19.50 12.54
N GLY A 100 -16.11 -20.80 12.26
CA GLY A 100 -17.27 -21.66 12.00
C GLY A 100 -18.25 -21.73 13.18
N ILE A 101 -17.74 -21.81 14.41
CA ILE A 101 -18.56 -21.76 15.64
C ILE A 101 -19.27 -20.41 15.76
N ILE A 102 -18.57 -19.30 15.51
CA ILE A 102 -19.16 -17.96 15.55
C ILE A 102 -20.29 -17.84 14.51
N ILE A 103 -20.06 -18.30 13.28
CA ILE A 103 -21.09 -18.31 12.22
C ILE A 103 -22.30 -19.13 12.64
N LEU A 104 -22.09 -20.30 13.24
CA LEU A 104 -23.16 -21.18 13.71
C LEU A 104 -24.02 -20.47 14.77
N LEU A 105 -23.38 -19.82 15.75
CA LEU A 105 -24.06 -19.04 16.77
C LEU A 105 -24.87 -17.89 16.18
N ILE A 106 -24.30 -17.15 15.21
CA ILE A 106 -25.01 -16.11 14.46
C ILE A 106 -26.22 -16.69 13.73
N GLY A 107 -26.09 -17.88 13.12
CA GLY A 107 -27.17 -18.59 12.45
C GLY A 107 -28.32 -18.94 13.39
N ILE A 108 -28.01 -19.43 14.60
CA ILE A 108 -28.99 -19.73 15.65
C ILE A 108 -29.70 -18.46 16.14
N LEU A 109 -28.97 -17.36 16.35
CA LEU A 109 -29.56 -16.06 16.73
C LEU A 109 -30.53 -15.53 15.65
N LYS A 110 -30.13 -15.63 14.37
CA LYS A 110 -31.01 -15.27 13.24
C LYS A 110 -32.23 -16.21 13.14
N LEU A 111 -32.10 -17.46 13.59
CA LEU A 111 -33.22 -18.40 13.62
C LEU A 111 -34.27 -17.94 14.63
N GLN A 112 -33.83 -17.51 15.82
CA GLN A 112 -34.72 -16.91 16.82
C GLN A 112 -35.45 -15.70 16.26
N TRP A 113 -34.74 -14.75 15.64
CA TRP A 113 -35.37 -13.59 15.00
C TRP A 113 -36.37 -13.96 13.90
N THR A 114 -36.09 -15.02 13.16
CA THR A 114 -37.02 -15.54 12.14
C THR A 114 -38.31 -16.08 12.78
N ILE A 115 -38.19 -16.81 13.88
CA ILE A 115 -39.35 -17.33 14.64
C ILE A 115 -40.15 -16.16 15.23
N ASP A 116 -39.49 -15.13 15.74
CA ASP A 116 -40.15 -13.93 16.25
C ASP A 116 -40.91 -13.21 15.12
N LEU A 117 -40.27 -13.02 13.95
CA LEU A 117 -40.92 -12.44 12.75
C LEU A 117 -42.14 -13.25 12.30
N LEU A 118 -42.07 -14.58 12.40
CA LEU A 118 -43.18 -15.48 12.09
C LEU A 118 -44.34 -15.30 13.08
N ARG A 119 -44.04 -15.18 14.38
CA ARG A 119 -45.04 -14.91 15.43
C ARG A 119 -45.72 -13.55 15.27
N PHE A 120 -44.98 -12.52 14.83
CA PHE A 120 -45.50 -11.20 14.52
C PHE A 120 -46.21 -11.11 13.15
N LYS A 121 -46.39 -12.23 12.43
CA LYS A 121 -47.06 -12.30 11.11
C LYS A 121 -46.53 -11.28 10.08
N ARG A 122 -45.24 -10.98 10.10
CA ARG A 122 -44.60 -10.06 9.13
C ARG A 122 -44.38 -10.76 7.78
N GLU A 123 -44.74 -10.11 6.68
CA GLU A 123 -44.69 -10.69 5.32
C GLU A 123 -43.29 -11.06 4.78
N ARG A 124 -42.18 -10.76 5.50
CA ARG A 124 -40.79 -11.01 5.04
C ARG A 124 -39.99 -11.98 5.90
N TRP A 125 -40.65 -12.82 6.70
CA TRP A 125 -39.99 -13.81 7.57
C TRP A 125 -39.10 -14.79 6.79
N PHE A 126 -39.47 -15.12 5.54
CA PHE A 126 -38.74 -16.06 4.69
C PHE A 126 -37.30 -15.60 4.34
N ILE A 127 -37.07 -14.29 4.21
CA ILE A 127 -35.73 -13.73 3.91
C ILE A 127 -34.79 -13.98 5.10
N SER A 128 -35.28 -13.69 6.31
CA SER A 128 -34.53 -13.95 7.54
C SER A 128 -34.29 -15.45 7.72
N GLY A 129 -35.31 -16.27 7.49
CA GLY A 129 -35.22 -17.72 7.61
C GLY A 129 -34.22 -18.34 6.66
N LEU A 130 -34.21 -17.92 5.39
CA LEU A 130 -33.21 -18.38 4.42
C LEU A 130 -31.79 -17.98 4.85
N SER A 131 -31.60 -16.75 5.32
CA SER A 131 -30.28 -16.29 5.78
C SER A 131 -29.77 -17.06 7.02
N SER A 132 -30.68 -17.42 7.92
CA SER A 132 -30.37 -18.23 9.10
C SER A 132 -30.00 -19.66 8.70
N LEU A 133 -30.79 -20.29 7.83
CA LEU A 133 -30.52 -21.63 7.32
C LEU A 133 -29.15 -21.69 6.64
N VAL A 134 -28.85 -20.73 5.77
CA VAL A 134 -27.56 -20.62 5.09
C VAL A 134 -26.43 -20.53 6.12
N ALA A 135 -26.54 -19.62 7.10
CA ALA A 135 -25.52 -19.47 8.14
C ALA A 135 -25.30 -20.76 8.96
N ILE A 136 -26.37 -21.47 9.34
CA ILE A 136 -26.26 -22.73 10.09
C ILE A 136 -25.56 -23.80 9.25
N VAL A 137 -25.98 -23.98 7.99
CA VAL A 137 -25.39 -24.97 7.08
C VAL A 137 -23.91 -24.69 6.86
N PHE A 138 -23.53 -23.44 6.56
CA PHE A 138 -22.13 -23.07 6.40
C PHE A 138 -21.32 -23.26 7.69
N GLY A 139 -21.85 -22.85 8.84
CA GLY A 139 -21.20 -23.07 10.13
C GLY A 139 -20.88 -24.54 10.40
N VAL A 140 -21.85 -25.43 10.14
CA VAL A 140 -21.66 -26.89 10.29
C VAL A 140 -20.60 -27.42 9.32
N ILE A 141 -20.65 -27.03 8.04
CA ILE A 141 -19.67 -27.47 7.03
C ILE A 141 -18.25 -27.07 7.44
N ILE A 142 -18.08 -25.83 7.92
CA ILE A 142 -16.77 -25.29 8.35
C ILE A 142 -16.22 -26.08 9.53
N ILE A 143 -17.06 -26.40 10.53
CA ILE A 143 -16.64 -27.14 11.73
C ILE A 143 -16.28 -28.59 11.39
N LEU A 144 -17.05 -29.24 10.52
CA LEU A 144 -16.83 -30.65 10.17
C LEU A 144 -15.60 -30.83 9.27
N ASN A 145 -15.32 -29.88 8.38
CA ASN A 145 -14.23 -29.98 7.41
C ASN A 145 -13.44 -28.66 7.28
N PRO A 146 -12.71 -28.25 8.34
CA PRO A 146 -11.99 -26.97 8.34
C PRO A 146 -10.84 -26.95 7.31
N PHE A 147 -10.15 -28.09 7.11
CA PHE A 147 -9.08 -28.20 6.12
C PHE A 147 -9.60 -28.01 4.69
N ASN A 148 -10.69 -28.72 4.34
CA ASN A 148 -11.29 -28.58 3.01
C ASN A 148 -11.90 -27.18 2.80
N THR A 149 -12.48 -26.60 3.86
CA THR A 149 -12.98 -25.22 3.83
C THR A 149 -11.86 -24.23 3.56
N GLN A 150 -10.72 -24.37 4.27
CA GLN A 150 -9.54 -23.54 4.05
C GLN A 150 -9.08 -23.62 2.60
N GLU A 151 -8.90 -24.83 2.06
CA GLU A 151 -8.51 -25.01 0.66
C GLU A 151 -9.52 -24.38 -0.30
N THR A 152 -10.81 -24.56 -0.06
CA THR A 152 -11.87 -24.03 -0.92
C THR A 152 -11.84 -22.50 -0.95
N ILE A 153 -11.65 -21.84 0.20
CA ILE A 153 -11.52 -20.38 0.29
C ILE A 153 -10.33 -19.91 -0.56
N TRP A 154 -9.18 -20.56 -0.43
CA TRP A 154 -7.99 -20.21 -1.21
C TRP A 154 -8.19 -20.47 -2.71
N ARG A 155 -8.87 -21.54 -3.10
CA ARG A 155 -9.20 -21.82 -4.51
C ARG A 155 -10.14 -20.76 -5.09
N ILE A 156 -11.16 -20.33 -4.34
CA ILE A 156 -12.05 -19.24 -4.75
C ILE A 156 -11.26 -17.94 -4.91
N ALA A 157 -10.37 -17.63 -3.96
CA ALA A 157 -9.48 -16.47 -4.07
C ALA A 157 -8.58 -16.57 -5.31
N GLY A 158 -8.08 -17.77 -5.65
CA GLY A 158 -7.27 -18.00 -6.85
C GLY A 158 -8.05 -17.79 -8.14
N ILE A 159 -9.31 -18.27 -8.20
CA ILE A 159 -10.20 -18.02 -9.34
C ILE A 159 -10.48 -16.53 -9.49
N ALA A 160 -10.80 -15.84 -8.39
CA ALA A 160 -11.03 -14.39 -8.40
C ALA A 160 -9.80 -13.62 -8.90
N LEU A 161 -8.61 -14.02 -8.46
CA LEU A 161 -7.34 -13.41 -8.84
C LEU A 161 -7.01 -13.64 -10.32
N VAL A 162 -7.29 -14.82 -10.87
CA VAL A 162 -7.16 -15.06 -12.33
C VAL A 162 -8.16 -14.22 -13.12
N ILE A 163 -9.42 -14.15 -12.69
CA ILE A 163 -10.44 -13.34 -13.36
C ILE A 163 -10.02 -11.86 -13.35
N GLN A 164 -9.57 -11.37 -12.20
CA GLN A 164 -9.10 -10.00 -12.03
C GLN A 164 -7.92 -9.70 -12.97
N ALA A 165 -6.90 -10.56 -12.99
CA ALA A 165 -5.75 -10.37 -13.88
C ALA A 165 -6.13 -10.39 -15.37
N VAL A 166 -7.11 -11.19 -15.77
CA VAL A 166 -7.64 -11.19 -17.14
C VAL A 166 -8.36 -9.88 -17.45
N ILE A 167 -9.19 -9.38 -16.53
CA ILE A 167 -9.87 -8.08 -16.69
C ILE A 167 -8.83 -6.95 -16.82
N ASP A 168 -7.81 -6.94 -15.97
CA ASP A 168 -6.76 -5.92 -15.98
C ASP A 168 -5.88 -6.02 -17.23
N LEU A 169 -5.64 -7.23 -17.75
CA LEU A 169 -4.97 -7.45 -19.03
C LEU A 169 -5.79 -6.90 -20.20
N VAL A 170 -7.09 -7.19 -20.24
CA VAL A 170 -7.99 -6.64 -21.26
C VAL A 170 -8.05 -5.12 -21.16
N ALA A 171 -8.15 -4.55 -19.96
CA ALA A 171 -8.13 -3.11 -19.74
C ALA A 171 -6.82 -2.47 -20.24
N LEU A 172 -5.67 -3.13 -20.04
CA LEU A 172 -4.37 -2.64 -20.49
C LEU A 172 -4.25 -2.59 -22.03
N PHE A 173 -4.89 -3.50 -22.75
CA PHE A 173 -4.85 -3.55 -24.23
C PHE A 173 -5.99 -2.79 -24.90
N ALA A 174 -7.20 -2.83 -24.33
CA ALA A 174 -8.40 -2.21 -24.89
C ALA A 174 -8.48 -0.71 -24.60
N CYS A 175 -7.90 -0.27 -23.49
CA CYS A 175 -7.79 1.13 -23.15
C CYS A 175 -6.37 1.60 -23.49
N PRO A 176 -6.10 2.17 -24.69
CA PRO A 176 -4.92 3.01 -24.82
C PRO A 176 -5.03 4.03 -23.69
N ARG A 177 -4.02 4.15 -22.83
CA ARG A 177 -4.01 5.13 -21.74
C ARG A 177 -4.09 6.54 -22.34
N VAL A 178 -5.29 6.95 -22.74
CA VAL A 178 -5.75 8.31 -22.64
C VAL A 178 -5.88 8.46 -21.14
N ILE A 179 -4.79 8.85 -20.48
CA ILE A 179 -4.93 9.56 -19.21
C ILE A 179 -5.90 10.69 -19.57
N PRO A 180 -7.15 10.69 -19.08
CA PRO A 180 -7.98 11.86 -19.26
C PRO A 180 -7.17 12.98 -18.64
N LYS A 181 -6.86 14.01 -19.44
CA LYS A 181 -6.13 15.19 -18.98
C LYS A 181 -6.66 15.69 -17.62
N GLU A 182 -7.94 15.44 -17.35
CA GLU A 182 -8.68 15.71 -16.12
C GLU A 182 -8.05 15.21 -14.81
N GLU A 183 -7.29 14.10 -14.75
CA GLU A 183 -6.62 13.69 -13.49
C GLU A 183 -5.25 14.38 -13.29
N LYS A 184 -4.61 14.83 -14.38
CA LYS A 184 -3.47 15.75 -14.29
C LYS A 184 -3.94 17.16 -13.98
N ASP A 185 -5.02 17.60 -14.61
CA ASP A 185 -5.55 18.95 -14.49
C ASP A 185 -6.28 19.16 -13.14
N ALA A 186 -6.88 18.12 -12.52
CA ALA A 186 -7.47 18.22 -11.18
C ALA A 186 -6.43 18.22 -10.05
N VAL A 187 -5.27 17.57 -10.24
CA VAL A 187 -4.13 17.67 -9.30
C VAL A 187 -3.42 19.01 -9.47
N ILE A 188 -3.38 19.56 -10.69
CA ILE A 188 -2.86 20.91 -10.97
C ILE A 188 -3.81 21.99 -10.43
N ASP A 189 -5.13 21.87 -10.61
CA ASP A 189 -6.14 22.83 -10.11
C ASP A 189 -6.32 22.76 -8.59
N GLY A 190 -6.21 21.56 -8.00
CA GLY A 190 -6.19 21.37 -6.54
C GLY A 190 -4.98 22.02 -5.87
N LYS A 191 -3.81 22.04 -6.54
CA LYS A 191 -2.62 22.79 -6.08
C LYS A 191 -2.64 24.27 -6.47
N ALA A 192 -3.26 24.64 -7.60
CA ALA A 192 -3.38 26.03 -8.04
C ALA A 192 -4.34 26.84 -7.15
N ARG A 193 -5.30 26.18 -6.48
CA ARG A 193 -6.15 26.83 -5.47
C ARG A 193 -5.41 27.18 -4.17
N GLU A 194 -4.31 26.48 -3.84
CA GLU A 194 -3.42 26.89 -2.75
C GLU A 194 -2.36 27.91 -3.19
N ALA A 195 -2.06 28.00 -4.50
CA ALA A 195 -1.12 28.96 -5.10
C ALA A 195 -1.82 30.17 -5.77
N GLY A 196 -3.06 30.46 -5.37
CA GLY A 196 -3.91 31.49 -5.96
C GLY A 196 -3.59 32.92 -5.51
N GLU A 197 -2.33 33.34 -5.57
CA GLU A 197 -1.99 34.75 -5.67
C GLU A 197 -0.83 34.90 -6.65
N LYS A 198 -1.18 35.15 -7.93
CA LYS A 198 -0.20 35.48 -8.97
C LYS A 198 0.47 36.80 -8.58
N VAL A 199 1.72 36.73 -8.16
CA VAL A 199 2.58 37.90 -7.97
C VAL A 199 3.01 38.40 -9.34
N SER A 200 2.23 39.32 -9.92
CA SER A 200 2.54 39.96 -11.20
C SER A 200 3.49 41.15 -11.06
N ASP A 201 3.69 41.66 -9.84
CA ASP A 201 4.54 42.80 -9.56
C ASP A 201 5.67 42.42 -8.60
N ILE A 202 6.86 42.94 -8.88
CA ILE A 202 8.09 42.73 -8.07
C ILE A 202 7.82 43.08 -6.59
N THR A 203 6.87 43.97 -6.28
CA THR A 203 6.44 44.39 -4.93
C THR A 203 5.73 43.35 -4.06
N ALA A 204 5.28 42.22 -4.62
CA ALA A 204 4.67 41.14 -3.83
C ALA A 204 5.63 39.96 -3.57
N LEU A 205 6.93 40.16 -3.83
CA LEU A 205 7.97 39.19 -3.52
C LEU A 205 8.28 39.22 -2.00
N THR A 206 7.92 38.16 -1.29
CA THR A 206 8.21 38.01 0.15
C THR A 206 9.55 37.30 0.37
N THR A 207 10.21 37.58 1.51
CA THR A 207 11.51 36.98 1.91
C THR A 207 11.50 35.45 1.85
N ASP A 208 10.38 34.83 2.21
CA ASP A 208 10.19 33.37 2.17
C ASP A 208 10.18 32.81 0.74
N LEU A 209 9.62 33.57 -0.21
CA LEU A 209 9.59 33.19 -1.63
C LEU A 209 11.01 33.21 -2.23
N ILE A 210 11.81 34.22 -1.89
CA ILE A 210 13.21 34.37 -2.34
C ILE A 210 14.08 33.27 -1.74
N GLY A 211 13.94 32.97 -0.44
CA GLY A 211 14.67 31.87 0.20
C GLY A 211 14.40 30.51 -0.46
N LYS A 212 13.16 30.28 -0.89
CA LYS A 212 12.78 29.08 -1.63
C LYS A 212 13.38 29.03 -3.04
N ILE A 213 13.43 30.15 -3.76
CA ILE A 213 14.10 30.23 -5.07
C ILE A 213 15.60 29.92 -4.95
N CYS A 214 16.28 30.44 -3.93
CA CYS A 214 17.70 30.16 -3.70
C CYS A 214 17.93 28.67 -3.42
N ASN A 215 17.09 28.05 -2.58
CA ASN A 215 17.18 26.60 -2.30
C ASN A 215 16.89 25.74 -3.54
N ASP A 216 15.94 26.14 -4.40
CA ASP A 216 15.67 25.41 -5.65
C ASP A 216 16.82 25.56 -6.65
N THR A 217 17.51 26.71 -6.62
CA THR A 217 18.73 26.94 -7.41
C THR A 217 19.88 26.05 -6.93
N ASP A 218 20.05 25.89 -5.61
CA ASP A 218 21.04 24.97 -5.03
C ASP A 218 20.75 23.50 -5.38
N ASN A 219 19.47 23.17 -5.60
CA ASN A 219 19.02 21.85 -6.08
C ASN A 219 19.11 21.68 -7.61
N ALA A 220 19.75 22.62 -8.31
CA ALA A 220 20.02 22.59 -9.75
C ALA A 220 18.77 22.57 -10.66
N LEU A 221 17.64 23.14 -10.21
CA LEU A 221 16.47 23.35 -11.05
C LEU A 221 16.68 24.48 -12.06
N SER A 222 16.08 24.35 -13.25
CA SER A 222 16.13 25.40 -14.28
C SER A 222 15.20 26.58 -13.95
N VAL A 223 15.54 27.78 -14.45
CA VAL A 223 14.79 29.02 -14.17
C VAL A 223 13.33 28.91 -14.64
N GLU A 224 13.11 28.21 -15.75
CA GLU A 224 11.78 27.95 -16.31
C GLU A 224 10.96 26.95 -15.48
N GLU A 225 11.61 25.96 -14.87
CA GLU A 225 10.96 25.02 -13.94
C GLU A 225 10.57 25.73 -12.65
N ILE A 226 11.45 26.57 -12.08
CA ILE A 226 11.15 27.34 -10.86
C ILE A 226 10.00 28.34 -11.10
N ALA A 227 10.01 29.03 -12.26
CA ALA A 227 8.94 29.93 -12.67
C ALA A 227 7.60 29.19 -12.84
N SER A 228 7.63 28.02 -13.47
CA SER A 228 6.44 27.20 -13.71
C SER A 228 5.90 26.54 -12.43
N GLU A 229 6.76 26.11 -11.51
CA GLU A 229 6.33 25.46 -10.26
C GLU A 229 5.72 26.44 -9.26
N ARG A 230 6.19 27.69 -9.27
CA ARG A 230 5.79 28.71 -8.28
C ARG A 230 4.86 29.78 -8.85
N GLY A 231 4.54 29.73 -10.13
CA GLY A 231 3.65 30.69 -10.78
C GLY A 231 4.21 32.12 -10.84
N ILE A 232 5.55 32.25 -10.83
CA ILE A 232 6.27 33.53 -10.86
C ILE A 232 6.71 33.79 -12.29
N GLU A 233 6.70 35.05 -12.73
CA GLU A 233 7.19 35.42 -14.05
C GLU A 233 8.69 35.09 -14.20
N SER A 234 9.08 34.48 -15.33
CA SER A 234 10.44 33.99 -15.56
C SER A 234 11.50 35.11 -15.47
N ASP A 235 11.14 36.35 -15.79
CA ASP A 235 12.04 37.51 -15.68
C ASP A 235 12.39 37.85 -14.22
N ILE A 236 11.45 37.65 -13.28
CA ILE A 236 11.66 37.91 -11.85
C ILE A 236 12.55 36.82 -11.24
N VAL A 237 12.27 35.55 -11.55
CA VAL A 237 13.09 34.42 -11.11
C VAL A 237 14.52 34.56 -11.63
N GLN A 238 14.68 34.94 -12.90
CA GLN A 238 15.99 35.16 -13.49
C GLN A 238 16.79 36.27 -12.79
N LYS A 239 16.14 37.37 -12.38
CA LYS A 239 16.78 38.46 -11.63
C LYS A 239 17.25 38.01 -10.25
N VAL A 240 16.41 37.28 -9.50
CA VAL A 240 16.75 36.76 -8.16
C VAL A 240 17.91 35.75 -8.25
N VAL A 241 17.81 34.78 -9.15
CA VAL A 241 18.85 33.76 -9.36
C VAL A 241 20.18 34.41 -9.76
N ARG A 242 20.15 35.40 -10.67
CA ARG A 242 21.35 36.11 -11.09
C ARG A 242 22.00 36.88 -9.93
N MET A 243 21.21 37.43 -9.01
CA MET A 243 21.74 38.17 -7.86
C MET A 243 22.33 37.23 -6.80
N TYR A 244 21.68 36.09 -6.56
CA TYR A 244 22.17 35.05 -5.66
C TYR A 244 23.47 34.41 -6.16
N VAL A 245 23.55 34.08 -7.44
CA VAL A 245 24.74 33.44 -8.04
C VAL A 245 25.94 34.40 -8.13
N ASN A 246 25.71 35.69 -8.41
CA ASN A 246 26.79 36.67 -8.52
C ASN A 246 27.31 37.18 -7.15
N HIS A 247 26.56 36.93 -6.06
CA HIS A 247 26.95 37.31 -4.71
C HIS A 247 26.76 36.13 -3.75
N PRO A 248 27.75 35.21 -3.67
CA PRO A 248 27.66 34.04 -2.81
C PRO A 248 27.66 34.44 -1.32
N GLY A 249 26.64 33.99 -0.59
CA GLY A 249 26.47 34.25 0.85
C GLY A 249 25.48 35.36 1.21
N VAL A 250 24.81 35.97 0.21
CA VAL A 250 23.78 37.00 0.43
C VAL A 250 22.49 36.36 0.97
N THR A 251 21.90 36.97 2.00
CA THR A 251 20.65 36.49 2.60
C THR A 251 19.44 36.91 1.76
N PRO A 252 18.30 36.19 1.84
CA PRO A 252 17.08 36.58 1.12
C PRO A 252 16.61 38.02 1.41
N GLU A 253 16.93 38.55 2.60
CA GLU A 253 16.63 39.92 3.04
C GLU A 253 17.48 40.97 2.29
N GLU A 254 18.77 40.70 2.11
CA GLU A 254 19.68 41.57 1.35
C GLU A 254 19.36 41.57 -0.16
N ILE A 255 18.76 40.49 -0.67
CA ILE A 255 18.28 40.42 -2.06
C ILE A 255 17.04 41.30 -2.24
N MET A 256 16.11 41.35 -1.27
CA MET A 256 14.96 42.26 -1.33
C MET A 256 15.39 43.73 -1.32
N ASP A 257 16.28 44.11 -0.38
CA ASP A 257 16.77 45.48 -0.24
C ASP A 257 17.44 45.99 -1.52
N LYS A 258 18.25 45.14 -2.18
CA LYS A 258 18.89 45.49 -3.46
C LYS A 258 17.94 45.50 -4.67
N LEU A 259 16.78 44.84 -4.58
CA LEU A 259 15.73 44.90 -5.58
C LEU A 259 14.81 46.12 -5.39
N GLY A 260 14.99 46.90 -4.31
CA GLY A 260 14.21 48.09 -4.01
C GLY A 260 12.82 47.78 -3.46
N LEU A 261 12.69 46.66 -2.74
CA LEU A 261 11.46 46.11 -2.18
C LEU A 261 11.36 46.22 -0.67
#